data_AF-A0A8H6IP13-F1
#
_entry.id   AF-A0A8H6IP13-F1
#
_cell.length_a   1.000
_cell.length_b   1.000
_cell.length_c   1.000
_cell.angle_alpha   90.00
_cell.angle_beta   90.00
_cell.angle_gamma   90.00
#
_symmetry.space_group_name_H-M   'P 1'
#
loop_
_entity.id
_entity.type
_entity.pdbx_description
1 polymer ?
#
loop_
_entity_poly.entity_id
_entity_poly.type
_entity_poly.pdbx_seq_one_letter_code
_entity_poly.pdbx_strand_id
1 'polypeptide(L)'
;MFLRGRALQWIEPFQDQFLKAETLDNCSTKVRDIFSTFDGFENALRTLFQDPDQKRQAERDLSALRQTKSATHYAAEFRRIGAQLDLTEESRIFMFYQGLKDEVKDKLVKLDRPDDFLQYTELAIKIDNRLYERRKERGERRPGANSSKKYQ
;
A
#
# COMPACT_ATOMS: atom_id res chain seq x y z
N MET A 1 29.49 16.12 -1.03
CA MET A 1 29.28 14.67 -1.21
C MET A 1 27.83 14.35 -0.82
N PHE A 2 27.06 13.70 -1.70
CA PHE A 2 25.59 13.55 -1.57
C PHE A 2 25.14 12.29 -0.80
N LEU A 3 26.01 11.30 -0.63
CA LEU A 3 25.72 10.06 0.11
C LEU A 3 26.18 10.18 1.57
N ARG A 4 25.40 9.64 2.52
CA ARG A 4 25.68 9.68 3.97
C ARG A 4 25.29 8.35 4.63
N GLY A 5 25.88 8.09 5.80
CA GLY A 5 25.54 6.92 6.63
C GLY A 5 25.82 5.58 5.92
N ARG A 6 24.90 4.62 6.07
CA ARG A 6 25.02 3.26 5.51
C ARG A 6 25.22 3.25 3.98
N ALA A 7 24.72 4.27 3.27
CA ALA A 7 24.94 4.45 1.82
C ALA A 7 26.41 4.66 1.47
N LEU A 8 27.07 5.52 2.26
CA LEU A 8 28.45 5.92 2.04
C LEU A 8 29.39 4.76 2.38
N GLN A 9 29.20 4.12 3.54
CA GLN A 9 29.99 2.94 3.94
C GLN A 9 29.91 1.80 2.94
N TRP A 10 28.76 1.63 2.27
CA TRP A 10 28.61 0.62 1.23
C TRP A 10 29.32 1.01 -0.07
N ILE A 11 29.19 2.25 -0.54
CA ILE A 11 29.76 2.67 -1.84
C ILE A 11 31.28 2.89 -1.77
N GLU A 12 31.82 3.28 -0.61
CA GLU A 12 33.24 3.62 -0.39
C GLU A 12 34.23 2.60 -1.00
N PRO A 13 34.17 1.28 -0.70
CA PRO A 13 35.11 0.32 -1.26
C PRO A 13 35.02 0.21 -2.79
N PHE A 14 33.83 0.38 -3.36
CA PHE A 14 33.61 0.33 -4.81
C PHE A 14 34.07 1.62 -5.49
N GLN A 15 33.86 2.78 -4.84
CA GLN A 15 34.30 4.09 -5.30
C GLN A 15 35.83 4.18 -5.29
N ASP A 16 36.49 3.71 -4.24
CA ASP A 16 37.95 3.66 -4.16
C ASP A 16 38.55 2.77 -5.25
N GLN A 17 37.91 1.64 -5.54
CA GLN A 17 38.34 0.75 -6.62
C GLN A 17 38.15 1.41 -8.00
N PHE A 18 37.03 2.11 -8.21
CA PHE A 18 36.76 2.84 -9.44
C PHE A 18 37.73 4.01 -9.66
N LEU A 19 38.02 4.80 -8.62
CA LEU A 19 38.91 5.96 -8.71
C LEU A 19 40.39 5.58 -8.90
N LYS A 20 40.79 4.39 -8.45
CA LYS A 20 42.17 3.86 -8.60
C LYS A 20 42.37 3.07 -9.89
N ALA A 21 41.31 2.70 -10.61
CA ALA A 21 41.41 1.96 -11.85
C ALA A 21 41.62 2.91 -13.04
N GLU A 22 42.60 2.61 -13.89
CA GLU A 22 42.83 3.37 -15.14
C GLU A 22 41.70 3.15 -16.17
N THR A 23 41.05 1.98 -16.15
CA THR A 23 39.92 1.62 -17.01
C THR A 23 38.89 0.77 -16.25
N LEU A 24 37.61 0.86 -16.65
CA LEU A 24 36.51 0.04 -16.11
C LEU A 24 36.70 -1.47 -16.34
N ASP A 25 37.59 -1.86 -17.25
CA ASP A 25 37.95 -3.26 -17.51
C ASP A 25 38.82 -3.86 -16.40
N ASN A 26 39.59 -3.03 -15.70
CA ASN A 26 40.42 -3.41 -14.55
C ASN A 26 39.63 -3.48 -13.23
N CYS A 27 38.37 -3.04 -13.25
CA CYS A 27 37.47 -3.13 -12.11
C CYS A 27 36.80 -4.50 -12.00
N SER A 28 36.41 -4.88 -10.77
CA SER A 28 35.55 -6.05 -10.58
C SER A 28 34.24 -5.91 -11.36
N THR A 29 33.64 -7.02 -11.77
CA THR A 29 32.35 -7.04 -12.47
C THR A 29 31.30 -6.21 -11.73
N LYS A 30 31.29 -6.29 -10.39
CA LYS A 30 30.37 -5.55 -9.53
C LYS A 30 30.55 -4.03 -9.61
N VAL A 31 31.80 -3.53 -9.65
CA VAL A 31 32.09 -2.10 -9.84
C VAL A 31 31.71 -1.66 -11.25
N ARG A 32 31.96 -2.51 -12.26
CA ARG A 32 31.55 -2.23 -13.63
C ARG A 32 30.04 -2.14 -13.76
N ASP A 33 29.29 -3.05 -13.15
CA ASP A 33 27.82 -3.03 -13.17
C ASP A 33 27.26 -1.80 -12.45
N ILE A 34 27.88 -1.38 -11.34
CA ILE A 34 27.44 -0.20 -10.56
C ILE A 34 27.77 1.12 -11.26
N PHE A 35 28.95 1.25 -11.88
CA PHE A 35 29.44 2.55 -12.39
C PHE A 35 29.45 2.69 -13.92
N SER A 36 29.11 1.63 -14.68
CA SER A 36 29.03 1.72 -16.15
C SER A 36 27.89 2.59 -16.65
N THR A 37 26.79 2.65 -15.91
CA THR A 37 25.59 3.41 -16.27
C THR A 37 24.94 4.02 -15.03
N PHE A 38 24.19 5.10 -15.23
CA PHE A 38 23.38 5.70 -14.16
C PHE A 38 22.32 4.72 -13.64
N ASP A 39 21.70 3.92 -14.52
CA ASP A 39 20.73 2.89 -14.14
C ASP A 39 21.36 1.79 -13.27
N GLY A 40 22.58 1.38 -13.56
CA GLY A 40 23.33 0.42 -12.74
C GLY A 40 23.58 0.95 -11.32
N PHE A 41 23.93 2.23 -11.22
CA PHE A 41 24.12 2.90 -9.94
C PHE A 41 22.81 3.03 -9.15
N GLU A 42 21.73 3.45 -9.81
CA GLU A 42 20.41 3.57 -9.20
C GLU A 42 19.89 2.21 -8.71
N ASN A 43 20.01 1.16 -9.52
CA ASN A 43 19.59 -0.19 -9.16
C ASN A 43 20.38 -0.75 -7.98
N ALA A 44 21.68 -0.48 -7.91
CA ALA A 44 22.51 -0.90 -6.81
C ALA A 44 22.14 -0.19 -5.50
N LEU A 45 21.85 1.11 -5.57
CA LEU A 45 21.30 1.85 -4.43
C LEU A 45 19.93 1.33 -4.01
N ARG A 46 19.01 1.11 -4.96
CA ARG A 46 17.69 0.53 -4.69
C ARG A 46 17.83 -0.82 -4.01
N THR A 47 18.71 -1.69 -4.47
CA THR A 47 18.93 -3.03 -3.89
C THR A 47 19.49 -2.95 -2.47
N LEU A 48 20.38 -2.00 -2.18
CA LEU A 48 20.93 -1.83 -0.84
C LEU A 48 19.90 -1.30 0.16
N PHE A 49 19.04 -0.39 -0.29
CA PHE A 49 18.06 0.29 0.55
C PHE A 49 16.68 -0.36 0.58
N GLN A 50 16.36 -1.22 -0.38
CA GLN A 50 15.20 -2.09 -0.32
C GLN A 50 15.52 -3.23 0.62
N ASP A 51 15.09 -3.09 1.87
CA ASP A 51 15.12 -4.16 2.85
C ASP A 51 14.13 -5.26 2.41
N PRO A 52 14.61 -6.45 2.00
CA PRO A 52 13.73 -7.52 1.54
C PRO A 52 12.77 -7.99 2.64
N ASP A 53 13.14 -7.81 3.90
CA ASP A 53 12.27 -8.12 5.02
C ASP A 53 11.17 -7.07 5.18
N GLN A 54 11.43 -5.79 4.88
CA GLN A 54 10.37 -4.76 4.83
C GLN A 54 9.36 -5.02 3.72
N LYS A 55 9.82 -5.38 2.52
CA LYS A 55 8.91 -5.72 1.40
C LYS A 55 8.04 -6.94 1.76
N ARG A 56 8.66 -8.01 2.29
CA ARG A 56 7.92 -9.20 2.74
C ARG A 56 6.96 -8.88 3.89
N GLN A 57 7.35 -7.99 4.80
CA GLN A 57 6.48 -7.56 5.89
C GLN A 57 5.28 -6.78 5.35
N ALA A 58 5.50 -5.84 4.43
CA ALA A 58 4.43 -5.08 3.78
C ALA A 58 3.46 -6.00 3.02
N GLU A 59 3.96 -7.02 2.31
CA GLU A 59 3.10 -8.03 1.66
C GLU A 59 2.23 -8.79 2.66
N ARG A 60 2.80 -9.21 3.80
CA ARG A 60 2.07 -9.89 4.88
C ARG A 60 1.03 -8.97 5.51
N ASP A 61 1.42 -7.74 5.84
CA ASP A 61 0.55 -6.75 6.45
C ASP A 61 -0.62 -6.43 5.51
N LEU A 62 -0.36 -6.24 4.22
CA LEU A 62 -1.40 -5.96 3.22
C LEU A 62 -2.35 -7.15 3.04
N SER A 63 -1.83 -8.38 3.03
CA SER A 63 -2.65 -9.60 2.94
C SER A 63 -3.52 -9.80 4.18
N ALA A 64 -3.06 -9.40 5.36
CA ALA A 64 -3.80 -9.47 6.61
C ALA A 64 -4.76 -8.27 6.83
N LEU A 65 -4.57 -7.17 6.09
CA LEU A 65 -5.34 -5.94 6.28
C LEU A 65 -6.83 -6.15 5.98
N ARG A 66 -7.69 -5.79 6.93
CA ARG A 66 -9.15 -5.84 6.80
C ARG A 66 -9.78 -4.51 7.18
N GLN A 67 -10.90 -4.17 6.53
CA GLN A 67 -11.72 -3.02 6.85
C GLN A 67 -12.48 -3.28 8.15
N THR A 68 -11.90 -2.88 9.28
CA THR A 68 -12.55 -2.96 10.60
C THR A 68 -13.37 -1.70 10.90
N LYS A 69 -12.86 -0.53 10.50
CA LYS A 69 -13.48 0.79 10.68
C LYS A 69 -14.18 1.28 9.40
N SER A 70 -14.04 2.55 9.05
CA SER A 70 -14.54 3.11 7.79
C SER A 70 -13.67 2.66 6.61
N ALA A 71 -14.26 2.63 5.42
CA ALA A 71 -13.53 2.38 4.18
C ALA A 71 -12.43 3.44 3.92
N THR A 72 -12.64 4.70 4.36
CA THR A 72 -11.63 5.76 4.25
C THR A 72 -10.38 5.43 5.06
N HIS A 73 -10.55 5.00 6.32
CA HIS A 73 -9.41 4.60 7.16
C HIS A 73 -8.71 3.36 6.58
N TYR A 74 -9.48 2.40 6.07
CA TYR A 74 -8.92 1.23 5.42
C TYR A 74 -8.12 1.59 4.16
N ALA A 75 -8.63 2.47 3.30
CA ALA A 75 -7.93 2.93 2.10
C ALA A 75 -6.63 3.68 2.40
N ALA A 76 -6.63 4.53 3.44
CA ALA A 76 -5.41 5.20 3.88
C ALA A 76 -4.34 4.19 4.31
N GLU A 77 -4.71 3.19 5.09
CA GLU A 77 -3.78 2.17 5.58
C GLU A 77 -3.29 1.25 4.47
N PHE A 78 -4.17 0.86 3.54
CA PHE A 78 -3.82 0.09 2.36
C PHE A 78 -2.78 0.84 1.51
N ARG A 79 -2.98 2.14 1.27
CA ARG A 79 -2.02 2.97 0.52
C ARG A 79 -0.70 3.13 1.26
N ARG A 80 -0.74 3.31 2.59
CA ARG A 80 0.46 3.44 3.43
C ARG A 80 1.35 2.20 3.33
N ILE A 81 0.76 1.00 3.42
CA ILE A 81 1.49 -0.27 3.34
C ILE A 81 1.90 -0.56 1.88
N GLY A 82 0.99 -0.36 0.93
CA GLY A 82 1.23 -0.64 -0.49
C GLY A 82 2.22 0.31 -1.17
N ALA A 83 2.59 1.44 -0.56
CA ALA A 83 3.54 2.40 -1.11
C ALA A 83 4.95 1.80 -1.34
N GLN A 84 5.30 0.73 -0.62
CA GLN A 84 6.58 0.03 -0.76
C GLN A 84 6.51 -1.15 -1.73
N LEU A 85 5.34 -1.43 -2.30
CA LEU A 85 5.08 -2.57 -3.16
C LEU A 85 4.82 -2.13 -4.60
N ASP A 86 5.52 -2.76 -5.54
CA ASP A 86 5.31 -2.57 -6.97
C ASP A 86 4.08 -3.35 -7.46
N LEU A 87 2.90 -2.96 -6.98
CA LEU A 87 1.62 -3.57 -7.35
C LEU A 87 1.01 -2.88 -8.57
N THR A 88 0.52 -3.67 -9.53
CA THR A 88 -0.31 -3.18 -10.63
C THR A 88 -1.65 -2.69 -10.11
N GLU A 89 -2.33 -1.83 -10.88
CA GLU A 89 -3.68 -1.35 -10.57
C GLU A 89 -4.67 -2.52 -10.34
N GLU A 90 -4.61 -3.54 -11.19
CA GLU A 90 -5.43 -4.74 -11.05
C GLU A 90 -5.17 -5.48 -9.73
N SER A 91 -3.89 -5.68 -9.37
CA SER A 91 -3.52 -6.33 -8.10
C SER A 91 -3.95 -5.50 -6.89
N ARG A 92 -3.79 -4.17 -6.95
CA ARG A 92 -4.25 -3.25 -5.89
C ARG A 92 -5.75 -3.38 -5.68
N ILE A 93 -6.53 -3.34 -6.76
CA ILE A 93 -7.99 -3.46 -6.68
C ILE A 93 -8.40 -4.83 -6.14
N PHE A 94 -7.79 -5.91 -6.62
CA PHE A 94 -8.09 -7.26 -6.13
C PHE A 94 -7.81 -7.40 -4.63
N MET A 95 -6.62 -7.04 -4.18
CA MET A 95 -6.23 -7.12 -2.77
C MET A 95 -7.08 -6.22 -1.88
N PHE A 96 -7.37 -5.00 -2.35
CA PHE A 96 -8.24 -4.06 -1.63
C PHE A 96 -9.65 -4.62 -1.48
N TYR A 97 -10.22 -5.20 -2.54
CA TYR A 97 -11.53 -5.85 -2.47
C TYR A 97 -11.56 -7.00 -1.46
N GLN A 98 -10.50 -7.82 -1.36
CA GLN A 98 -10.46 -8.92 -0.40
C GLN A 98 -10.61 -8.44 1.05
N GLY A 99 -10.05 -7.28 1.38
CA GLY A 99 -10.09 -6.74 2.74
C GLY A 99 -11.32 -5.91 3.09
N LEU A 100 -12.19 -5.56 2.13
CA LEU A 100 -13.43 -4.81 2.41
C LEU A 100 -14.42 -5.61 3.26
N LYS A 101 -15.36 -4.91 3.91
CA LYS A 101 -16.52 -5.52 4.58
C LYS A 101 -17.46 -6.15 3.57
N ASP A 102 -18.08 -7.27 3.92
CA ASP A 102 -18.99 -8.00 3.04
C ASP A 102 -20.16 -7.12 2.57
N GLU A 103 -20.75 -6.30 3.46
CA GLU A 103 -21.82 -5.36 3.09
C GLU A 103 -21.40 -4.37 1.97
N VAL A 104 -20.12 -3.96 1.95
CA VAL A 104 -19.56 -3.09 0.92
C VAL A 104 -19.32 -3.89 -0.37
N LYS A 105 -18.77 -5.11 -0.26
CA LYS A 105 -18.58 -6.02 -1.40
C LYS A 105 -19.90 -6.32 -2.11
N ASP A 106 -20.96 -6.60 -1.35
CA ASP A 106 -22.31 -6.89 -1.87
C ASP A 106 -22.91 -5.76 -2.71
N LYS A 107 -22.47 -4.52 -2.48
CA LYS A 107 -22.86 -3.36 -3.29
C LYS A 107 -21.93 -3.18 -4.48
N LEU A 108 -20.62 -3.36 -4.28
CA LEU A 108 -19.62 -3.21 -5.33
C LEU A 108 -19.83 -4.19 -6.49
N VAL A 109 -20.18 -5.45 -6.20
CA VAL A 109 -20.41 -6.47 -7.25
C VAL A 109 -21.58 -6.14 -8.21
N LYS A 110 -22.40 -5.15 -7.86
CA LYS A 110 -23.56 -4.72 -8.67
C LYS A 110 -23.25 -3.52 -9.56
N LEU A 111 -22.05 -2.98 -9.47
CA LEU A 111 -21.61 -1.79 -10.19
C LEU A 111 -20.53 -2.17 -11.18
N ASP A 112 -20.38 -1.36 -12.23
CA ASP A 112 -19.23 -1.47 -13.12
C ASP A 112 -17.96 -1.18 -12.32
N ARG A 113 -16.97 -2.06 -12.46
CA ARG A 113 -15.69 -1.97 -11.76
C ARG A 113 -14.77 -1.01 -12.53
N PRO A 114 -14.31 0.09 -11.90
CA PRO A 114 -13.23 0.91 -12.46
C PRO A 114 -11.90 0.14 -12.55
N ASP A 115 -11.10 0.44 -13.57
CA ASP A 115 -9.75 -0.08 -13.74
C ASP A 115 -8.69 0.71 -12.95
N ASP A 116 -9.02 1.94 -12.55
CA ASP A 116 -8.19 2.82 -11.71
C ASP A 116 -8.47 2.56 -10.22
N PHE A 117 -7.43 2.22 -9.48
CA PHE A 117 -7.50 1.97 -8.04
C PHE A 117 -8.03 3.18 -7.27
N LEU A 118 -7.65 4.40 -7.64
CA LEU A 118 -8.13 5.61 -6.96
C LEU A 118 -9.65 5.70 -7.06
N GLN A 119 -10.19 5.56 -8.27
CA GLN A 119 -11.63 5.57 -8.51
C GLN A 119 -12.34 4.41 -7.79
N TYR A 120 -11.74 3.23 -7.81
CA TYR A 120 -12.27 2.06 -7.09
C TYR A 120 -12.36 2.32 -5.58
N THR A 121 -11.33 2.91 -4.98
CA THR A 121 -11.35 3.25 -3.55
C THR A 121 -12.40 4.30 -3.21
N GLU A 122 -12.56 5.33 -4.04
CA GLU A 122 -13.61 6.35 -3.84
C GLU A 122 -15.01 5.75 -3.91
N LEU A 123 -15.22 4.80 -4.82
CA LEU A 123 -16.50 4.09 -4.95
C LEU A 123 -16.81 3.29 -3.68
N ALA A 124 -15.85 2.52 -3.18
CA ALA A 124 -15.99 1.76 -1.94
C ALA A 124 -16.28 2.68 -0.73
N ILE A 125 -15.61 3.84 -0.65
CA ILE A 125 -15.84 4.83 0.41
C ILE A 125 -17.26 5.40 0.35
N LYS A 126 -17.74 5.79 -0.83
CA LYS A 126 -19.11 6.29 -1.02
C LYS A 126 -20.16 5.27 -0.58
N ILE A 127 -19.95 4.00 -0.92
CA ILE A 127 -20.83 2.90 -0.52
C ILE A 127 -20.84 2.72 1.00
N ASP A 128 -19.67 2.63 1.64
CA ASP A 128 -19.56 2.43 3.10
C ASP A 128 -20.24 3.58 3.87
N ASN A 129 -20.02 4.82 3.44
CA ASN A 129 -20.68 6.00 4.01
C ASN A 129 -22.21 5.92 3.89
N ARG A 130 -22.73 5.55 2.71
CA ARG A 130 -24.17 5.42 2.50
C ARG A 130 -24.80 4.30 3.31
N LEU A 131 -24.10 3.17 3.48
CA LEU A 131 -24.52 2.08 4.35
C LEU A 131 -24.55 2.52 5.81
N TYR A 132 -23.55 3.29 6.25
CA TYR A 132 -23.53 3.88 7.58
C TYR A 132 -24.71 4.83 7.84
N GLU A 133 -24.96 5.78 6.94
CA GLU A 133 -26.13 6.67 7.00
C GLU A 133 -27.44 5.88 7.09
N ARG A 134 -27.59 4.85 6.25
CA ARG A 134 -28.82 4.05 6.22
C ARG A 134 -29.04 3.27 7.52
N ARG A 135 -27.97 2.83 8.19
CA ARG A 135 -28.07 2.20 9.53
C ARG A 135 -28.53 3.21 10.57
N LYS A 136 -28.03 4.45 10.52
CA LYS A 136 -28.44 5.54 11.41
C LYS A 136 -29.94 5.87 11.24
N GLU A 137 -30.41 6.06 10.00
CA GLU A 137 -31.82 6.30 9.70
C GLU A 137 -32.76 5.19 10.21
N ARG A 138 -32.31 3.92 10.14
CA ARG A 138 -33.08 2.77 10.63
C ARG A 138 -33.07 2.67 12.16
N GLY A 139 -31.96 3.04 12.80
CA GLY A 139 -31.83 3.09 14.26
C GLY A 139 -32.72 4.19 14.89
N GLU A 140 -32.78 5.35 14.25
CA GLU A 140 -33.60 6.50 14.67
C GLU A 140 -35.11 6.24 14.50
N ARG A 141 -35.51 5.30 13.62
CA ARG A 141 -36.90 4.94 13.34
C ARG A 141 -37.48 3.83 14.24
N ARG A 142 -36.79 3.39 15.30
CA ARG A 142 -37.39 2.43 16.24
C ARG A 142 -38.57 3.10 16.97
N PRO A 143 -39.80 2.58 16.89
CA PRO A 143 -40.93 3.15 17.63
C PRO A 143 -40.68 2.98 19.12
N GLY A 144 -40.90 4.04 19.90
CA GLY A 144 -40.85 3.99 21.36
C GLY A 144 -41.73 2.85 21.87
N ALA A 145 -41.17 2.03 22.76
CA ALA A 145 -41.90 0.97 23.43
C ALA A 145 -43.16 1.55 24.06
N ASN A 146 -44.33 1.06 23.61
CA ASN A 146 -45.63 1.48 24.08
C ASN A 146 -45.80 0.95 25.53
N SER A 147 -45.36 1.72 26.52
CA SER A 147 -45.65 1.44 27.93
C SER A 147 -47.10 1.86 28.22
N SER A 148 -48.03 1.00 27.83
CA SER A 148 -49.43 1.10 28.22
C SER A 148 -49.55 1.08 29.75
N LYS A 149 -49.87 2.25 30.32
CA LYS A 149 -50.36 2.48 31.68
C LYS A 149 -51.33 1.38 32.10
N LYS A 150 -50.98 0.58 33.12
CA LYS A 150 -51.97 -0.11 33.95
C LYS A 150 -52.19 0.73 35.20
N TYR A 151 -53.32 1.42 35.25
CA TYR A 151 -53.96 1.77 36.51
C TYR A 151 -54.63 0.49 37.04
N GLN A 152 -54.15 -0.01 38.17
CA GLN A 152 -54.90 -0.80 39.15
C GLN A 152 -54.40 -0.40 40.53
#